data_AF-A0A9R1RQ68-F1
#
_entry.id   AF-A0A9R1RQ68-F1
#
_cell.length_a   1.000
_cell.length_b   1.000
_cell.length_c   1.000
_cell.angle_alpha   90.00
_cell.angle_beta   90.00
_cell.angle_gamma   90.00
#
_symmetry.space_group_name_H-M   'P 1'
#
loop_
_entity.id
_entity.type
_entity.pdbx_description
1 polymer ?
#
loop_
_entity_poly.entity_id
_entity_poly.type
_entity_poly.pdbx_seq_one_letter_code
_entity_poly.pdbx_strand_id
1 'polypeptide(L)'
;MKTYSAEEGLTEEAIVTKLRICRYHHLYLHSSLRNNSSGTSRWGEFGEGGLLWGECNGKSFDWFDGSPIDELLCKVREIYGLDEKTSFRNVTISLEGRPQPLYLGTATQIGVIPTEGIPSLPKMLLPPNCAGLPSMYIRDLLLNPPSFDVASAIQEACRLMCSITCSIPEFTCIPSAKVPS
;
A
#
# COMPACT_ATOMS: atom_id res chain seq x y z
N MET A 1 -4.72 4.54 -22.35
CA MET A 1 -3.42 4.55 -21.65
C MET A 1 -3.67 4.12 -20.21
N LYS A 2 -2.96 3.11 -19.70
CA LYS A 2 -3.08 2.63 -18.31
C LYS A 2 -1.73 2.80 -17.61
N THR A 3 -1.75 3.19 -16.34
CA THR A 3 -0.55 3.48 -15.53
C THR A 3 -0.28 2.33 -14.57
N TYR A 4 0.98 1.94 -14.42
CA TYR A 4 1.44 1.09 -13.33
C TYR A 4 2.58 1.77 -12.58
N SER A 5 2.72 1.46 -11.30
CA SER A 5 3.81 1.94 -10.44
C SER A 5 4.56 0.71 -9.92
N ALA A 6 5.86 0.64 -10.22
CA ALA A 6 6.75 -0.31 -9.57
C ALA A 6 7.35 0.41 -8.35
N GLU A 7 6.90 0.05 -7.14
CA GLU A 7 7.52 0.58 -5.92
C GLU A 7 8.81 -0.20 -5.64
N GLU A 8 9.93 0.33 -6.13
CA GLU A 8 11.28 -0.17 -5.79
C GLU A 8 11.70 0.43 -4.43
N GLY A 9 12.17 -0.40 -3.50
CA GLY A 9 12.80 0.05 -2.24
C GLY A 9 12.01 -0.20 -0.95
N LEU A 10 10.88 -0.90 -1.00
CA LEU A 10 10.23 -1.40 0.21
C LEU A 10 11.02 -2.57 0.80
N THR A 11 11.19 -2.59 2.13
CA THR A 11 11.73 -3.77 2.81
C THR A 11 10.74 -4.93 2.74
N GLU A 12 11.25 -6.14 2.97
CA GLU A 12 10.45 -7.36 2.96
C GLU A 12 9.24 -7.26 3.90
N GLU A 13 9.45 -6.73 5.10
CA GLU A 13 8.43 -6.52 6.12
C GLU A 13 7.38 -5.51 5.69
N ALA A 14 7.79 -4.46 4.97
CA ALA A 14 6.87 -3.43 4.47
C ALA A 14 5.92 -4.02 3.41
N ILE A 15 6.42 -4.92 2.55
CA ILE A 15 5.58 -5.59 1.54
C ILE A 15 4.60 -6.56 2.22
N VAL A 16 5.07 -7.40 3.15
CA VAL A 16 4.21 -8.29 3.96
C VAL A 16 3.09 -7.51 4.66
N THR A 17 3.45 -6.36 5.24
CA THR A 17 2.50 -5.45 5.89
C THR A 17 1.43 -4.95 4.91
N LYS A 18 1.85 -4.49 3.73
CA LYS A 18 0.91 -4.02 2.71
C LYS A 18 0.00 -5.15 2.22
N LEU A 19 0.51 -6.36 2.02
CA LEU A 19 -0.29 -7.53 1.63
C LEU A 19 -1.38 -7.88 2.65
N ARG A 20 -1.11 -7.70 3.95
CA ARG A 20 -2.08 -7.97 5.03
C ARG A 20 -3.13 -6.87 5.19
N ILE A 21 -2.78 -5.61 4.89
CA ILE A 21 -3.61 -4.44 5.21
C ILE A 21 -4.39 -3.93 3.98
N CYS A 22 -3.79 -3.98 2.79
CA CYS A 22 -4.40 -3.45 1.59
C CYS A 22 -5.42 -4.45 1.01
N ARG A 23 -6.65 -3.99 0.76
CA ARG A 23 -7.67 -4.74 0.01
C ARG A 23 -7.65 -4.45 -1.50
N TYR A 24 -6.58 -3.84 -2.00
CA TYR A 24 -6.42 -3.45 -3.40
C TYR A 24 -5.30 -4.22 -4.07
N HIS A 25 -5.41 -4.40 -5.39
CA HIS A 25 -4.49 -5.14 -6.24
C HIS A 25 -3.23 -4.31 -6.53
N HIS A 26 -2.28 -4.31 -5.60
CA HIS A 26 -0.95 -3.75 -5.83
C HIS A 26 0.01 -4.82 -6.30
N LEU A 27 0.89 -4.44 -7.22
CA LEU A 27 1.94 -5.28 -7.76
C LEU A 27 3.23 -4.94 -7.01
N TYR A 28 3.77 -5.94 -6.32
CA TYR A 28 5.00 -5.81 -5.55
C TYR A 28 6.11 -6.55 -6.24
N LEU A 29 7.22 -5.86 -6.50
CA LEU A 29 8.45 -6.45 -7.01
C LEU A 29 9.53 -6.29 -5.94
N HIS A 30 9.84 -7.38 -5.23
CA HIS A 30 10.87 -7.36 -4.19
C HIS A 30 12.17 -7.96 -4.72
N SER A 31 13.32 -7.40 -4.33
CA SER A 31 14.64 -7.86 -4.76
C SER A 31 14.94 -9.30 -4.34
N SER A 32 14.42 -9.75 -3.18
CA SER A 32 14.60 -11.14 -2.72
C SER A 32 13.96 -12.18 -3.66
N LEU A 33 13.02 -11.79 -4.52
CA LEU A 33 12.43 -12.67 -5.53
C LEU A 33 13.37 -12.88 -6.73
N ARG A 34 14.37 -12.00 -6.90
CA ARG A 34 15.24 -11.98 -8.08
C ARG A 34 16.57 -12.67 -7.79
N ASN A 35 17.24 -12.28 -6.71
CA ASN A 35 18.52 -12.84 -6.27
C ASN A 35 18.63 -12.69 -4.75
N ASN A 36 19.03 -13.74 -4.03
CA ASN A 36 19.55 -13.55 -2.67
C ASN A 36 21.00 -13.04 -2.73
N SER A 37 21.53 -12.58 -1.59
CA SER A 37 22.93 -12.16 -1.44
C SER A 37 23.99 -13.20 -1.87
N SER A 38 23.61 -14.47 -2.08
CA SER A 38 24.47 -15.55 -2.60
C SER A 38 24.37 -15.79 -4.12
N GLY A 39 23.59 -14.97 -4.84
CA GLY A 39 23.37 -15.10 -6.29
C GLY A 39 22.52 -16.32 -6.69
N THR A 40 21.84 -16.94 -5.73
CA THR A 40 20.90 -18.03 -6.00
C THR A 40 19.46 -17.54 -5.82
N SER A 41 18.57 -17.91 -6.73
CA SER A 41 17.14 -17.62 -6.65
C SER A 41 16.43 -18.77 -5.91
N ARG A 42 16.73 -18.95 -4.62
CA ARG A 42 15.98 -19.87 -3.76
C ARG A 42 14.99 -19.08 -2.92
N TRP A 43 13.75 -18.98 -3.40
CA TRP A 43 12.62 -18.49 -2.61
C TRP A 43 12.12 -19.61 -1.70
N GLY A 44 12.09 -19.38 -0.38
CA GLY A 44 11.75 -20.41 0.61
C GLY A 44 11.64 -19.84 2.01
N GLU A 45 11.29 -20.69 2.97
CA GLU A 45 11.00 -20.31 4.37
C GLU A 45 12.18 -19.68 5.12
N PHE A 46 13.41 -19.94 4.68
CA PHE A 46 14.63 -19.50 5.37
C PHE A 46 15.45 -18.52 4.52
N GLY A 47 15.89 -17.42 5.13
CA GLY A 47 16.75 -16.42 4.51
C GLY A 47 15.99 -15.18 3.99
N GLU A 48 16.65 -14.39 3.13
CA GLU A 48 16.05 -13.23 2.45
C GLU A 48 14.85 -13.69 1.61
N GLY A 49 13.66 -13.13 1.84
CA GLY A 49 12.42 -13.55 1.18
C GLY A 49 11.57 -14.56 1.97
N GLY A 50 11.99 -14.98 3.16
CA GLY A 50 11.27 -15.95 4.00
C GLY A 50 9.96 -15.43 4.60
N LEU A 51 9.87 -14.15 4.95
CA LEU A 51 8.61 -13.55 5.42
C LEU A 51 7.61 -13.43 4.26
N LEU A 52 8.09 -13.07 3.07
CA LEU A 52 7.26 -13.06 1.87
C LEU A 52 6.84 -14.47 1.46
N TRP A 53 7.72 -15.46 1.59
CA TRP A 53 7.37 -16.87 1.39
C TRP A 53 6.23 -17.27 2.33
N GLY A 54 6.35 -17.00 3.63
CA GLY A 54 5.32 -17.31 4.62
C GLY A 54 3.95 -16.68 4.31
N GLU A 55 3.93 -15.43 3.84
CA GLU A 55 2.68 -14.74 3.46
C GLU A 55 2.02 -15.25 2.17
N CYS A 56 2.82 -15.77 1.24
CA CYS A 56 2.36 -16.22 -0.06
C CYS A 56 2.20 -17.73 -0.16
N ASN A 57 2.78 -18.49 0.77
CA ASN A 57 2.68 -19.94 0.80
C ASN A 57 1.20 -20.38 0.90
N GLY A 58 0.75 -21.19 -0.05
CA GLY A 58 -0.65 -21.59 -0.19
C GLY A 58 -1.54 -20.65 -1.03
N LYS A 59 -1.01 -19.56 -1.58
CA LYS A 59 -1.67 -18.74 -2.60
C LYS A 59 -1.28 -19.24 -4.01
N SER A 60 -2.10 -18.93 -5.01
CA SER A 60 -1.74 -19.18 -6.41
C SER A 60 -0.57 -18.30 -6.80
N PHE A 61 0.47 -18.88 -7.39
CA PHE A 61 1.61 -18.15 -7.94
C PHE A 61 1.97 -18.75 -9.30
N ASP A 62 2.48 -17.89 -10.18
CA ASP A 62 3.05 -18.25 -11.47
C ASP A 62 4.52 -17.84 -11.47
N TRP A 63 5.36 -18.70 -12.07
CA TRP A 63 6.77 -18.40 -12.29
C TRP A 63 6.97 -17.87 -13.70
N PHE A 64 7.80 -16.86 -13.81
CA PHE A 64 8.07 -16.10 -15.02
C PHE A 64 9.59 -16.16 -15.29
N ASP A 65 9.99 -16.58 -16.49
CA ASP A 65 11.40 -16.86 -16.85
C ASP A 65 12.10 -15.64 -17.51
N GLY A 66 11.43 -14.50 -17.59
CA GLY A 66 11.88 -13.27 -18.25
C GLY A 66 11.66 -12.01 -17.42
N SER A 67 11.31 -10.90 -18.08
CA SER A 67 11.10 -9.61 -17.43
C SER A 67 9.80 -9.65 -16.62
N PRO A 68 9.85 -9.52 -15.28
CA PRO A 68 8.65 -9.65 -14.43
C PRO A 68 7.58 -8.62 -14.80
N ILE A 69 8.00 -7.43 -15.24
CA ILE A 69 7.10 -6.37 -15.66
C ILE A 69 6.45 -6.72 -17.00
N ASP A 70 7.20 -7.21 -17.98
CA ASP A 70 6.64 -7.51 -19.30
C ASP A 70 5.67 -8.70 -19.23
N GLU A 71 6.01 -9.75 -18.48
CA GLU A 71 5.14 -10.92 -18.32
C GLU A 71 3.86 -10.59 -17.54
N LEU A 72 3.99 -9.75 -16.50
CA LEU A 72 2.84 -9.24 -15.78
C LEU A 72 1.94 -8.37 -16.67
N LEU A 73 2.51 -7.47 -17.48
CA LEU A 73 1.74 -6.66 -18.41
C LEU A 73 1.05 -7.54 -19.48
N CYS A 74 1.70 -8.61 -19.95
CA CYS A 74 1.08 -9.61 -20.81
C CYS A 74 -0.11 -10.29 -20.14
N LYS A 75 0.03 -10.74 -18.89
CA LYS A 75 -1.08 -11.31 -18.11
C LYS A 75 -2.23 -10.34 -17.90
N VAL A 76 -1.94 -9.07 -17.63
CA VAL A 76 -2.95 -8.02 -17.55
C VAL A 76 -3.68 -7.86 -18.89
N ARG A 77 -2.98 -7.92 -20.03
CA ARG A 77 -3.65 -7.89 -21.33
C ARG A 77 -4.57 -9.09 -21.53
N GLU A 78 -4.12 -10.30 -21.21
CA GLU A 78 -4.92 -11.53 -21.33
C GLU A 78 -6.20 -11.45 -20.48
N ILE A 79 -6.07 -11.12 -19.18
CA ILE A 79 -7.20 -11.11 -18.23
C ILE A 79 -8.27 -10.08 -18.64
N TYR A 80 -7.84 -8.93 -19.15
CA TYR A 80 -8.74 -7.84 -19.51
C TYR A 80 -9.08 -7.80 -21.00
N GLY A 81 -8.64 -8.78 -21.81
CA GLY A 81 -8.88 -8.83 -23.25
C GLY A 81 -8.34 -7.61 -24.01
N LEU A 82 -7.20 -7.07 -23.57
CA LEU A 82 -6.57 -5.90 -24.19
C LEU A 82 -5.72 -6.29 -25.39
N ASP A 83 -5.70 -5.44 -26.42
CA ASP A 83 -4.85 -5.63 -27.61
C ASP A 83 -3.35 -5.64 -27.24
N GLU A 84 -2.55 -6.44 -27.95
CA GLU A 84 -1.10 -6.55 -27.73
C GLU A 84 -0.38 -5.20 -27.86
N LYS A 85 -0.90 -4.28 -28.69
CA LYS A 85 -0.31 -2.94 -28.90
C LYS A 85 -0.75 -1.94 -27.83
N THR A 86 -1.55 -2.36 -26.86
CA THR A 86 -1.96 -1.48 -25.75
C THR A 86 -0.72 -1.07 -24.96
N SER A 87 -0.40 0.22 -25.00
CA SER A 87 0.74 0.82 -24.32
C SER A 87 0.44 1.07 -22.84
N PHE A 88 1.33 0.60 -21.96
CA PHE A 88 1.32 0.92 -20.54
C PHE A 88 2.34 2.03 -20.24
N ARG A 89 1.96 2.98 -19.39
CA ARG A 89 2.87 4.03 -18.91
C ARG A 89 3.50 3.58 -17.60
N ASN A 90 4.83 3.47 -17.57
CA ASN A 90 5.55 3.36 -16.31
C ASN A 90 5.48 4.72 -15.58
N VAL A 91 4.98 4.72 -14.36
CA VAL A 91 5.01 5.88 -13.47
C VAL A 91 5.96 5.54 -12.33
N THR A 92 7.22 5.92 -12.47
CA THR A 92 8.19 5.89 -11.38
C THR A 92 7.91 7.06 -10.44
N ILE A 93 7.63 6.76 -9.19
CA ILE A 93 7.44 7.76 -8.14
C ILE A 93 8.81 8.01 -7.51
N SER A 94 9.31 9.25 -7.59
CA SER A 94 10.58 9.60 -6.93
C SER A 94 10.45 9.42 -5.41
N LEU A 95 11.44 8.78 -4.81
CA LEU A 95 11.56 8.63 -3.36
C LEU A 95 12.27 9.82 -2.69
N GLU A 96 12.83 10.74 -3.48
CA GLU A 96 13.50 11.93 -2.94
C GLU A 96 12.51 12.81 -2.20
N GLY A 97 12.80 13.11 -0.93
CA GLY A 97 11.91 13.90 -0.09
C GLY A 97 10.65 13.16 0.39
N ARG A 98 10.66 11.82 0.39
CA ARG A 98 9.60 11.02 1.03
C ARG A 98 10.09 10.54 2.41
N PRO A 99 9.31 10.72 3.49
CA PRO A 99 9.63 10.08 4.77
C PRO A 99 9.68 8.57 4.58
N GLN A 100 10.58 7.89 5.28
CA GLN A 100 10.60 6.43 5.24
C GLN A 100 9.32 5.86 5.88
N PRO A 101 8.69 4.85 5.25
CA PRO A 101 7.61 4.09 5.87
C PRO A 101 8.00 3.55 7.25
N LEU A 102 7.02 3.43 8.15
CA LEU A 102 7.26 2.80 9.45
C LEU A 102 7.66 1.33 9.29
N TYR A 103 8.67 0.91 10.07
CA TYR A 103 8.98 -0.52 10.21
C TYR A 103 7.80 -1.27 10.82
N LEU A 104 7.59 -2.53 10.41
CA LEU A 104 6.52 -3.39 10.93
C LEU A 104 6.51 -3.49 12.45
N GLY A 105 7.69 -3.65 13.06
CA GLY A 105 7.84 -3.69 14.52
C GLY A 105 7.31 -2.42 15.16
N THR A 106 7.71 -1.26 14.63
CA THR A 106 7.23 0.04 15.10
C THR A 106 5.73 0.19 14.88
N ALA A 107 5.23 -0.02 13.66
CA ALA A 107 3.83 0.15 13.30
C ALA A 107 2.89 -0.77 14.09
N THR A 108 3.36 -1.96 14.46
CA THR A 108 2.70 -2.89 15.37
C THR A 108 2.72 -2.36 16.80
N GLN A 109 3.89 -2.01 17.33
CA GLN A 109 4.06 -1.55 18.71
C GLN A 109 3.26 -0.29 19.02
N ILE A 110 3.15 0.62 18.05
CA ILE A 110 2.34 1.83 18.19
C ILE A 110 0.86 1.59 17.80
N GLY A 111 0.46 0.39 17.43
CA GLY A 111 -0.94 0.06 17.14
C GLY A 111 -1.54 0.74 15.90
N VAL A 112 -0.69 1.14 14.94
CA VAL A 112 -1.13 1.52 13.58
C VAL A 112 -1.67 0.29 12.87
N ILE A 113 -0.96 -0.83 13.00
CA ILE A 113 -1.39 -2.15 12.55
C ILE A 113 -2.19 -2.81 13.69
N PRO A 114 -3.43 -3.25 13.44
CA PRO A 114 -4.20 -3.98 14.45
C PRO A 114 -3.45 -5.24 14.89
N THR A 115 -3.12 -5.33 16.17
CA THR A 115 -2.46 -6.49 16.78
C THR A 115 -3.09 -6.76 18.13
N GLU A 116 -3.29 -8.04 18.45
CA GLU A 116 -3.88 -8.44 19.72
C GLU A 116 -3.03 -7.94 20.91
N GLY A 117 -3.70 -7.41 21.94
CA GLY A 117 -3.04 -6.85 23.11
C GLY A 117 -2.43 -5.44 22.92
N ILE A 118 -2.37 -4.90 21.69
CA ILE A 118 -1.84 -3.56 21.44
C ILE A 118 -2.98 -2.54 21.24
N PRO A 119 -3.00 -1.41 21.98
CA PRO A 119 -3.97 -0.34 21.78
C PRO A 119 -3.88 0.26 20.38
N SER A 120 -5.02 0.53 19.74
CA SER A 120 -5.04 1.08 18.38
C SER A 120 -4.82 2.60 18.39
N LEU A 121 -3.69 3.06 17.82
CA LEU A 121 -3.39 4.49 17.71
C LEU A 121 -4.44 5.27 16.91
N PRO A 122 -4.93 4.81 15.74
CA PRO A 122 -6.01 5.52 15.04
C PRO A 122 -7.26 5.73 15.92
N LYS A 123 -7.59 4.78 16.80
CA LYS A 123 -8.72 4.92 17.74
C LYS A 123 -8.44 5.90 18.88
N MET A 124 -7.18 6.16 19.20
CA MET A 124 -6.78 7.14 20.21
C MET A 124 -6.68 8.56 19.63
N LEU A 125 -6.27 8.69 18.37
CA LEU A 125 -6.12 9.99 17.69
C LEU A 125 -7.46 10.55 17.21
N LEU A 126 -8.40 9.68 16.87
CA LEU A 126 -9.69 10.08 16.31
C LEU A 126 -10.79 10.08 17.37
N PRO A 127 -11.75 11.01 17.28
CA PRO A 127 -12.97 10.96 18.08
C PRO A 127 -13.67 9.58 17.97
N PRO A 128 -14.34 9.10 19.02
CA PRO A 128 -14.96 7.77 19.02
C PRO A 128 -16.07 7.59 17.98
N ASN A 129 -16.65 8.69 17.50
CA ASN A 129 -17.63 8.72 16.39
C ASN A 129 -16.99 8.69 14.99
N CYS A 130 -15.67 8.84 14.88
CA CYS A 130 -14.92 8.75 13.63
C CYS A 130 -14.51 7.30 13.34
N ALA A 131 -15.45 6.50 12.83
CA ALA A 131 -15.19 5.14 12.37
C ALA A 131 -15.04 5.05 10.84
N GLY A 132 -14.36 4.01 10.35
CA GLY A 132 -14.26 3.71 8.92
C GLY A 132 -13.18 4.53 8.20
N LEU A 133 -13.57 5.31 7.19
CA LEU A 133 -12.67 5.96 6.23
C LEU A 133 -11.61 6.88 6.87
N PRO A 134 -11.93 7.75 7.86
CA PRO A 134 -10.91 8.62 8.47
C PRO A 134 -9.80 7.82 9.16
N SER A 135 -10.17 6.76 9.88
CA SER A 135 -9.20 5.86 10.53
C SER A 135 -8.34 5.13 9.51
N MET A 136 -8.91 4.71 8.39
CA MET A 136 -8.16 4.09 7.29
C MET A 136 -7.20 5.09 6.64
N TYR A 137 -7.65 6.33 6.40
CA TYR A 137 -6.84 7.37 5.78
C TYR A 137 -5.62 7.75 6.64
N ILE A 138 -5.82 7.96 7.95
CA ILE A 138 -4.70 8.25 8.87
C ILE A 138 -3.74 7.07 8.95
N ARG A 139 -4.25 5.84 9.00
CA ARG A 139 -3.40 4.64 8.97
C ARG A 139 -2.57 4.59 7.69
N ASP A 140 -3.19 4.88 6.54
CA ASP A 140 -2.50 4.87 5.25
C ASP A 140 -1.42 5.96 5.18
N LEU A 141 -1.69 7.18 5.66
CA LEU A 141 -0.68 8.23 5.76
C LEU A 141 0.52 7.85 6.62
N LEU A 142 0.33 7.10 7.71
CA LEU A 142 1.42 6.67 8.60
C LEU A 142 2.25 5.54 7.99
N LEU A 143 1.61 4.63 7.26
CA LEU A 143 2.30 3.49 6.63
C LEU A 143 2.89 3.83 5.25
N ASN A 144 2.29 4.80 4.55
CA ASN A 144 2.63 5.22 3.21
C ASN A 144 2.76 6.75 3.15
N PRO A 145 3.64 7.36 3.96
CA PRO A 145 3.76 8.81 4.06
C PRO A 145 3.96 9.41 2.66
N PRO A 146 3.19 10.42 2.24
CA PRO A 146 3.36 11.01 0.91
C PRO A 146 4.66 11.84 0.85
N SER A 147 5.00 12.41 -0.31
CA SER A 147 6.15 13.33 -0.41
C SER A 147 5.95 14.56 0.49
N PHE A 148 7.05 15.23 0.87
CA PHE A 148 6.99 16.44 1.71
C PHE A 148 6.04 17.50 1.16
N ASP A 149 6.04 17.73 -0.16
CA ASP A 149 5.16 18.72 -0.79
C ASP A 149 3.67 18.37 -0.60
N VAL A 150 3.32 17.09 -0.79
CA VAL A 150 1.95 16.61 -0.62
C VAL A 150 1.54 16.62 0.86
N ALA A 151 2.45 16.21 1.76
CA ALA A 151 2.20 16.27 3.20
C ALA A 151 1.98 17.72 3.67
N SER A 152 2.78 18.67 3.16
CA SER A 152 2.64 20.09 3.45
C SER A 152 1.30 20.64 2.92
N ALA A 153 0.91 20.28 1.70
CA ALA A 153 -0.39 20.68 1.14
C ALA A 153 -1.57 20.13 1.95
N ILE A 154 -1.51 18.87 2.41
CA ILE A 154 -2.52 18.27 3.30
C ILE A 154 -2.59 19.06 4.62
N GLN A 155 -1.44 19.37 5.23
CA GLN A 155 -1.39 20.13 6.48
C GLN A 155 -1.99 21.53 6.32
N GLU A 156 -1.66 22.23 5.23
CA GLU A 156 -2.20 23.57 4.96
C GLU A 156 -3.70 23.53 4.71
N ALA A 157 -4.19 22.54 3.96
CA ALA A 157 -5.63 22.33 3.78
C ALA A 157 -6.35 22.11 5.13
N CYS A 158 -5.80 21.28 6.02
CA CYS A 158 -6.33 21.09 7.37
C CYS A 158 -6.31 22.39 8.19
N ARG A 159 -5.23 23.19 8.10
CA ARG A 159 -5.12 24.49 8.79
C ARG A 159 -6.21 25.45 8.32
N LEU A 160 -6.42 25.54 7.01
CA LEU A 160 -7.47 26.37 6.41
C LEU A 160 -8.86 25.87 6.81
N MET A 161 -9.08 24.55 6.88
CA MET A 161 -10.35 23.99 7.36
C MET A 161 -10.65 24.35 8.82
N CYS A 162 -9.63 24.40 9.68
CA CYS A 162 -9.78 24.81 11.07
C CYS A 162 -10.09 26.31 11.26
N SER A 163 -9.84 27.14 10.24
CA SER A 163 -10.10 28.59 10.28
C SER A 163 -11.38 29.00 9.55
N ILE A 164 -12.16 28.04 9.04
CA ILE A 164 -13.44 28.33 8.37
C ILE A 164 -14.44 28.87 9.40
N THR A 165 -15.04 30.02 9.09
CA THR A 165 -16.07 30.67 9.92
C THR A 165 -17.49 30.42 9.41
N CYS A 166 -17.65 29.80 8.24
CA CYS A 166 -18.93 29.41 7.69
C CYS A 166 -19.27 27.94 8.01
N SER A 167 -20.56 27.63 8.02
CA SER A 167 -21.05 26.26 8.16
C SER A 167 -20.60 25.41 6.96
N ILE A 168 -19.95 24.29 7.24
CA ILE A 168 -19.59 23.29 6.22
C ILE A 168 -20.89 22.61 5.77
N PRO A 169 -21.14 22.47 4.45
CA PRO A 169 -22.32 21.76 3.98
C PRO A 169 -22.33 20.32 4.54
N GLU A 170 -23.46 19.91 5.10
CA GLU A 170 -23.64 18.52 5.51
C GLU A 170 -23.62 17.65 4.26
N PHE A 171 -22.53 16.90 4.09
CA PHE A 171 -22.51 15.81 3.13
C PHE A 171 -23.38 14.70 3.71
N THR A 172 -24.51 14.42 3.04
CA THR A 172 -25.34 13.25 3.36
C THR A 172 -24.52 11.99 3.14
N CYS A 173 -23.87 11.51 4.20
CA CYS A 173 -23.21 10.21 4.21
C CYS A 173 -24.30 9.14 4.17
N ILE A 174 -24.59 8.62 2.98
CA ILE A 174 -25.52 7.51 2.82
C ILE A 174 -24.87 6.30 3.52
N PRO A 175 -25.53 5.69 4.52
CA PRO A 175 -25.02 4.49 5.16
C PRO A 175 -24.74 3.41 4.10
N SER A 176 -23.62 2.70 4.22
CA SER A 176 -23.23 1.66 3.25
C SER A 176 -24.34 0.63 2.99
N ALA A 177 -25.24 0.42 3.95
CA ALA A 177 -26.42 -0.45 3.84
C ALA A 177 -27.50 0.04 2.85
N LYS A 178 -27.41 1.29 2.35
CA LYS A 178 -28.37 1.90 1.41
C LYS A 178 -27.78 2.17 0.03
N VAL A 179 -26.53 1.78 -0.23
CA VAL A 179 -25.96 1.82 -1.57
C VAL A 179 -26.44 0.57 -2.31
N PRO A 180 -27.20 0.67 -3.42
CA PRO A 180 -27.64 -0.50 -4.16
C PRO A 180 -26.42 -1.26 -4.68
N SER A 181 -26.40 -2.57 -4.43
CA SER A 181 -25.40 -3.52 -4.96
C SER A 181 -25.46 -3.60 -6.48
#